data_AF-A0A7W9B041-F1
#
_entry.id   AF-A0A7W9B041-F1
#
_cell.length_a   1.000
_cell.length_b   1.000
_cell.length_c   1.000
_cell.angle_alpha   90.00
_cell.angle_beta   90.00
_cell.angle_gamma   90.00
#
_symmetry.space_group_name_H-M   'P 1'
#
loop_
_entity.id
_entity.type
_entity.pdbx_description
1 polymer ?
#
loop_
_entity_poly.entity_id
_entity_poly.type
_entity_poly.pdbx_seq_one_letter_code
_entity_poly.pdbx_strand_id
1 'polypeptide(L)'
;MRTQNNTNNATGASPSVSDPILDAISAYLDGCAAYDAVHPNDFEKYGGEEGLIEKTYGPPMDILNNWNRPAITQEGALEALRFAIKEGVESLGLEPRIERLLRAAYYFYSGEGGAA
;
A
#
# COMPACT_ATOMS: atom_id res chain seq x y z
N MET A 1 27.78 49.33 -21.08
CA MET A 1 27.95 47.89 -20.83
C MET A 1 26.63 47.34 -20.30
N ARG A 2 26.00 46.42 -21.04
CA ARG A 2 24.79 45.68 -20.63
C ARG A 2 25.25 44.34 -20.04
N THR A 3 24.81 44.00 -18.84
CA THR A 3 24.99 42.68 -18.21
C THR A 3 23.76 42.45 -17.33
N GLN A 4 22.70 41.85 -17.86
CA GLN A 4 22.32 40.41 -17.88
C GLN A 4 21.35 40.04 -16.74
N ASN A 5 20.15 39.65 -17.18
CA ASN A 5 19.04 39.13 -16.39
C ASN A 5 19.41 37.75 -15.81
N ASN A 6 19.26 37.59 -14.49
CA ASN A 6 19.29 36.28 -13.86
C ASN A 6 17.87 35.70 -13.84
N THR A 7 17.64 34.71 -14.69
CA THR A 7 16.39 33.94 -14.77
C THR A 7 16.29 32.99 -13.60
N ASN A 8 15.37 33.28 -12.68
CA ASN A 8 14.96 32.36 -11.62
C ASN A 8 14.25 31.15 -12.25
N ASN A 9 15.00 30.08 -12.51
CA ASN A 9 14.44 28.80 -12.89
C ASN A 9 14.01 28.07 -11.60
N ALA A 10 12.86 28.46 -11.07
CA ALA A 10 12.17 27.68 -10.06
C ALA A 10 11.49 26.51 -10.76
N THR A 11 12.16 25.35 -10.76
CA THR A 11 11.53 24.07 -11.08
C THR A 11 10.41 23.84 -10.05
N GLY A 12 9.19 24.26 -10.40
CA GLY A 12 8.01 23.89 -9.65
C GLY A 12 7.78 22.40 -9.82
N ALA A 13 8.23 21.60 -8.86
CA ALA A 13 7.72 20.25 -8.70
C ALA A 13 6.21 20.40 -8.42
N SER A 14 5.37 20.00 -9.38
CA SER A 14 3.93 19.84 -9.14
C SER A 14 3.76 18.95 -7.92
N PRO A 15 2.85 19.28 -6.97
CA PRO A 15 2.58 18.37 -5.87
C PRO A 15 2.11 17.04 -6.47
N SER A 16 2.89 15.98 -6.24
CA SER A 16 2.43 14.61 -6.50
C SER A 16 1.15 14.44 -5.69
N VAL A 17 0.03 14.19 -6.37
CA VAL A 17 -1.22 13.87 -5.69
C VAL A 17 -0.97 12.58 -4.92
N SER A 18 -0.82 12.68 -3.59
CA SER A 18 -0.70 11.50 -2.74
C SER A 18 -2.02 10.75 -2.79
N ASP A 19 -1.96 9.45 -3.11
CA ASP A 19 -3.14 8.60 -3.13
C ASP A 19 -3.33 7.98 -1.75
N PRO A 20 -4.43 8.26 -1.02
CA PRO A 20 -4.62 7.77 0.34
C PRO A 20 -4.54 6.24 0.47
N ILE A 21 -4.81 5.49 -0.60
CA ILE A 21 -4.68 4.01 -0.56
C ILE A 21 -3.22 3.58 -0.45
N LEU A 22 -2.29 4.33 -1.06
CA LEU A 22 -0.84 4.06 -0.95
C LEU A 22 -0.37 4.25 0.49
N ASP A 23 -0.81 5.34 1.13
CA ASP A 23 -0.49 5.62 2.53
C ASP A 23 -1.01 4.51 3.46
N ALA A 24 -2.25 4.04 3.22
CA ALA A 24 -2.85 2.97 4.02
C ALA A 24 -2.14 1.62 3.85
N ILE A 25 -1.79 1.26 2.61
CA ILE A 25 -1.04 0.02 2.31
C ILE A 25 0.36 0.09 2.91
N SER A 26 1.07 1.23 2.77
CA SER A 26 2.39 1.43 3.37
C SER A 26 2.33 1.27 4.90
N ALA A 27 1.36 1.91 5.55
CA ALA A 27 1.20 1.82 7.00
C ALA A 27 0.95 0.38 7.47
N TYR A 28 0.16 -0.40 6.72
CA TYR A 28 -0.06 -1.81 7.04
C TYR A 28 1.23 -2.63 6.89
N LEU A 29 1.95 -2.49 5.78
CA LEU A 29 3.19 -3.22 5.54
C LEU A 29 4.29 -2.87 6.55
N ASP A 30 4.42 -1.59 6.91
CA ASP A 30 5.32 -1.12 7.96
C ASP A 30 4.93 -1.69 9.33
N GLY A 31 3.62 -1.76 9.61
CA GLY A 31 3.07 -2.43 10.78
C GLY A 31 3.41 -3.91 10.84
N CYS A 32 3.25 -4.64 9.73
CA CYS A 32 3.62 -6.06 9.66
C CYS A 32 5.12 -6.25 9.92
N ALA A 33 5.97 -5.42 9.31
CA ALA A 33 7.41 -5.46 9.56
C ALA A 33 7.76 -5.16 11.03
N ALA A 34 7.05 -4.22 11.67
CA ALA A 34 7.23 -3.90 13.08
C ALA A 34 6.81 -5.06 13.99
N TYR A 35 5.72 -5.77 13.66
CA TYR A 35 5.29 -6.98 14.34
C TYR A 35 6.33 -8.10 14.22
N ASP A 36 6.77 -8.39 13.00
CA ASP A 36 7.73 -9.46 12.68
C ASP A 36 9.12 -9.23 13.32
N ALA A 37 9.46 -7.98 13.65
CA ALA A 37 10.71 -7.63 14.32
C ALA A 37 10.73 -7.99 15.83
N VAL A 38 9.58 -8.28 16.45
CA VAL A 38 9.49 -8.60 17.87
C VAL A 38 9.53 -10.12 18.07
N HIS A 39 10.46 -10.59 18.91
CA HIS A 39 10.54 -12.00 19.24
C HIS A 39 9.32 -12.43 20.10
N PRO A 40 8.69 -13.61 19.88
CA PRO A 40 7.50 -14.04 20.61
C PRO A 40 7.60 -13.99 22.15
N ASN A 41 8.78 -14.31 22.70
CA ASN A 41 9.04 -14.20 24.15
C ASN A 41 8.92 -12.76 24.72
N ASP A 42 8.95 -11.75 23.85
CA ASP A 42 8.84 -10.34 24.23
C ASP A 42 7.42 -9.80 24.10
N PHE A 43 6.45 -10.58 23.60
CA PHE A 43 5.06 -10.13 23.39
C PHE A 43 4.41 -9.61 24.68
N GLU A 44 4.69 -10.23 25.82
CA GLU A 44 4.19 -9.78 27.13
C GLU A 44 4.59 -8.33 27.45
N LYS A 45 5.72 -7.82 26.93
CA LYS A 45 6.14 -6.42 27.11
C LYS A 45 5.20 -5.42 26.43
N TYR A 46 4.40 -5.89 25.48
CA TYR A 46 3.45 -5.10 24.70
C TYR A 46 2.00 -5.34 25.12
N GLY A 47 1.76 -6.15 26.16
CA GLY A 47 0.41 -6.57 26.56
C GLY A 47 -0.04 -7.88 25.90
N GLY A 48 0.90 -8.74 25.53
CA GLY A 48 0.66 -9.97 24.78
C GLY A 48 0.65 -9.74 23.27
N GLU A 49 0.33 -10.80 22.52
CA GLU A 49 0.24 -10.76 21.05
C GLU A 49 -0.75 -9.70 20.55
N GLU A 50 -1.96 -9.68 21.13
CA GLU A 50 -3.01 -8.70 20.80
C GLU A 50 -2.57 -7.25 21.05
N GLY A 51 -1.86 -6.99 22.16
CA GLY A 51 -1.33 -5.66 22.46
C GLY A 51 -0.22 -5.22 21.51
N LEU A 52 0.55 -6.18 20.97
CA LEU A 52 1.51 -5.92 19.89
C LEU A 52 0.79 -5.64 18.56
N ILE A 53 -0.27 -6.39 18.22
CA ILE A 53 -1.09 -6.16 17.02
C ILE A 53 -1.71 -4.76 17.05
N GLU A 54 -2.32 -4.35 18.17
CA GLU A 54 -2.93 -3.01 18.34
C GLU A 54 -1.90 -1.88 18.15
N LYS A 55 -0.63 -2.13 18.47
CA LYS A 55 0.48 -1.16 18.32
C LYS A 55 1.17 -1.19 16.96
N THR A 56 0.88 -2.19 16.12
CA THR A 56 1.58 -2.42 14.85
C THR A 56 0.61 -2.37 13.67
N TYR A 57 0.26 -3.51 13.08
CA TYR A 57 -0.55 -3.58 11.86
C TYR A 57 -2.06 -3.51 12.10
N GLY A 58 -2.56 -3.68 13.33
CA GLY A 58 -4.00 -3.72 13.63
C GLY A 58 -4.75 -2.49 13.12
N PRO A 59 -4.39 -1.26 13.57
CA PRO A 59 -5.06 -0.04 13.10
C PRO A 59 -5.02 0.19 11.57
N PRO A 60 -3.89 0.04 10.85
CA PRO A 60 -3.90 0.16 9.40
C PRO A 60 -4.64 -0.99 8.69
N MET A 61 -4.66 -2.21 9.26
CA MET A 61 -5.50 -3.29 8.76
C MET A 61 -6.98 -2.93 8.84
N ASP A 62 -7.44 -2.33 9.94
CA ASP A 62 -8.82 -1.87 10.09
C ASP A 62 -9.20 -0.80 9.06
N ILE A 63 -8.27 0.11 8.73
CA ILE A 63 -8.47 1.10 7.66
C ILE A 63 -8.69 0.40 6.31
N LEU A 64 -7.89 -0.61 5.99
CA LEU A 64 -7.98 -1.35 4.73
C LEU A 64 -9.24 -2.24 4.67
N ASN A 65 -9.59 -2.90 5.79
CA ASN A 65 -10.81 -3.71 5.90
C ASN A 65 -12.09 -2.89 5.70
N ASN A 66 -12.07 -1.62 6.12
CA ASN A 66 -13.19 -0.70 5.99
C ASN A 66 -13.06 0.24 4.77
N TRP A 67 -12.13 -0.02 3.87
CA TRP A 67 -11.86 0.87 2.74
C TRP A 67 -13.03 0.89 1.75
N ASN A 68 -13.57 2.09 1.51
CA ASN A 68 -14.73 2.29 0.64
C ASN A 68 -14.56 3.48 -0.34
N ARG A 69 -13.33 3.95 -0.53
CA ARG A 69 -12.99 5.08 -1.39
C ARG A 69 -12.30 4.60 -2.67
N PRO A 70 -12.46 5.28 -3.82
CA PRO A 70 -11.67 4.96 -5.00
C PRO A 70 -10.20 5.33 -4.80
N ALA A 71 -9.30 4.67 -5.52
CA ALA A 71 -7.95 5.18 -5.75
C ALA A 71 -8.03 6.48 -6.58
N ILE A 72 -7.10 7.41 -6.35
CA ILE A 72 -7.04 8.72 -7.00
C ILE A 72 -6.07 8.72 -8.19
N THR A 73 -5.11 7.79 -8.18
CA THR A 73 -4.03 7.65 -9.16
C THR A 73 -4.01 6.24 -9.74
N GLN A 74 -3.42 6.10 -10.94
CA GLN A 74 -3.19 4.77 -11.53
C GLN A 74 -2.26 3.91 -10.67
N GLU A 75 -1.24 4.53 -10.08
CA GLU A 75 -0.30 3.87 -9.17
C GLU A 75 -1.04 3.30 -7.95
N GLY A 76 -1.89 4.09 -7.29
CA GLY A 76 -2.72 3.63 -6.17
C GLY A 76 -3.67 2.50 -6.55
N ALA A 77 -4.27 2.54 -7.75
CA ALA A 77 -5.12 1.45 -8.22
C ALA A 77 -4.34 0.14 -8.44
N LEU A 78 -3.14 0.22 -9.03
CA LEU A 78 -2.28 -0.94 -9.25
C LEU A 78 -1.75 -1.52 -7.93
N GLU A 79 -1.36 -0.66 -7.00
CA GLU A 79 -0.93 -1.06 -5.67
C GLU A 79 -2.04 -1.78 -4.92
N ALA A 80 -3.26 -1.25 -4.93
CA ALA A 80 -4.41 -1.87 -4.29
C ALA A 80 -4.72 -3.26 -4.86
N LEU A 81 -4.65 -3.41 -6.18
CA LEU A 81 -4.83 -4.72 -6.84
C LEU A 81 -3.72 -5.70 -6.45
N ARG A 82 -2.46 -5.27 -6.45
CA ARG A 82 -1.33 -6.12 -6.04
C ARG A 82 -1.46 -6.57 -4.58
N PHE A 83 -1.80 -5.63 -3.69
CA PHE A 83 -2.05 -5.88 -2.28
C PHE A 83 -3.16 -6.91 -2.07
N ALA A 84 -4.32 -6.71 -2.71
CA ALA A 84 -5.46 -7.62 -2.59
C ALA A 84 -5.16 -9.04 -3.12
N ILE A 85 -4.36 -9.15 -4.19
CA ILE A 85 -3.90 -10.46 -4.71
C ILE A 85 -2.97 -11.13 -3.70
N LYS A 86 -1.99 -10.40 -3.14
CA LYS A 86 -1.02 -10.98 -2.20
C LYS A 86 -1.70 -11.45 -0.91
N GLU A 87 -2.37 -10.55 -0.19
CA GLU A 87 -3.02 -10.87 1.09
C GLU A 87 -4.19 -11.84 0.90
N GLY A 88 -4.93 -11.71 -0.20
CA GLY A 88 -6.08 -12.57 -0.48
C GLY A 88 -5.71 -14.02 -0.79
N VAL A 89 -4.53 -14.25 -1.38
CA VAL A 89 -4.00 -15.59 -1.67
C VAL A 89 -3.28 -16.18 -0.47
N GLU A 90 -2.51 -15.37 0.25
CA GLU A 90 -1.61 -15.83 1.31
C GLU A 90 -2.30 -15.91 2.67
N SER A 91 -3.27 -15.03 2.96
CA SER A 91 -3.79 -14.81 4.32
C SER A 91 -5.29 -15.13 4.46
N LEU A 92 -6.13 -14.71 3.50
CA LEU A 92 -7.59 -14.67 3.70
C LEU A 92 -8.38 -15.76 2.96
N GLY A 93 -7.75 -16.52 2.06
CA GLY A 93 -8.44 -17.58 1.30
C GLY A 93 -9.52 -17.04 0.37
N LEU A 94 -9.19 -16.03 -0.45
CA LEU A 94 -10.11 -15.53 -1.47
C LEU A 94 -10.62 -16.67 -2.36
N GLU A 95 -11.90 -16.61 -2.71
CA GLU A 95 -12.45 -17.57 -3.66
C GLU A 95 -11.71 -17.47 -5.01
N PRO A 96 -11.32 -18.59 -5.64
CA PRO A 96 -10.45 -18.57 -6.83
C PRO A 96 -10.96 -17.72 -7.99
N ARG A 97 -12.28 -17.52 -8.09
CA ARG A 97 -12.88 -16.64 -9.11
C ARG A 97 -12.56 -15.17 -8.88
N ILE A 98 -12.54 -14.71 -7.62
CA ILE A 98 -12.25 -13.32 -7.26
C ILE A 98 -10.77 -13.03 -7.50
N GLU A 99 -9.89 -13.94 -7.07
CA GLU A 99 -8.46 -13.84 -7.33
C GLU A 99 -8.16 -13.70 -8.84
N ARG A 100 -8.77 -14.56 -9.67
CA ARG A 100 -8.57 -14.50 -11.14
C ARG A 100 -9.03 -13.18 -11.74
N LEU A 101 -10.14 -12.61 -11.27
CA LEU A 101 -10.63 -11.32 -11.75
C LEU A 101 -9.72 -10.16 -11.33
N LEU A 102 -9.21 -10.17 -10.09
CA LEU A 102 -8.24 -9.18 -9.62
C LEU A 102 -6.93 -9.25 -10.42
N ARG A 103 -6.40 -10.46 -10.67
CA ARG A 103 -5.21 -10.67 -11.50
C ARG A 103 -5.41 -10.20 -12.94
N ALA A 104 -6.57 -10.49 -13.53
CA ALA A 104 -6.89 -10.05 -14.89
C ALA A 104 -6.89 -8.51 -14.99
N ALA A 105 -7.53 -7.83 -14.03
CA ALA A 105 -7.51 -6.37 -13.96
C ALA A 105 -6.08 -5.83 -13.77
N TYR A 106 -5.32 -6.41 -12.83
CA TYR A 106 -3.94 -6.01 -12.55
C TYR A 106 -3.06 -6.09 -13.81
N TYR A 107 -3.05 -7.23 -14.50
CA TYR A 107 -2.21 -7.44 -15.69
C TYR A 107 -2.58 -6.55 -16.87
N PHE A 108 -3.86 -6.24 -17.05
CA PHE A 108 -4.31 -5.31 -18.08
C PHE A 108 -3.80 -3.89 -17.80
N TYR A 109 -3.91 -3.41 -16.55
CA TYR A 109 -3.53 -2.04 -16.19
C TYR A 109 -2.03 -1.86 -15.96
N SER A 110 -1.28 -2.91 -15.60
CA SER A 110 0.18 -2.85 -15.43
C SER A 110 0.94 -3.00 -16.74
N GLY A 111 0.29 -3.55 -17.79
CA GLY A 111 0.95 -3.90 -19.04
C GLY A 111 1.79 -5.19 -18.98
N GLU A 112 1.80 -5.87 -17.82
CA GLU A 112 2.53 -7.14 -17.62
C GLU A 112 1.79 -8.36 -18.21
N GLY A 113 0.57 -8.18 -18.72
CA GLY A 113 -0.26 -9.24 -19.31
C GLY A 113 0.02 -9.56 -20.79
N GLY A 114 1.02 -8.92 -21.41
CA GLY A 114 1.31 -9.00 -22.84
C GLY A 114 2.23 -10.15 -23.25
N ALA A 115 2.00 -11.37 -22.77
CA ALA A 115 2.60 -12.58 -23.36
C ALA A 115 1.71 -13.79 -23.05
N ALA A 116 0.77 -14.07 -23.95
CA ALA A 116 0.11 -15.37 -24.08
C ALA A 116 0.53 -15.99 -25.41
#